data_AF-A0A2V9XWS4-F1
#
_entry.id   AF-A0A2V9XWS4-F1
#
_cell.length_a   1.000
_cell.length_b   1.000
_cell.length_c   1.000
_cell.angle_alpha   90.00
_cell.angle_beta   90.00
_cell.angle_gamma   90.00
#
_symmetry.space_group_name_H-M   'P 1'
#
loop_
_entity.id
_entity.type
_entity.pdbx_description
1 polymer ?
#
loop_
_entity_poly.entity_id
_entity_poly.type
_entity_poly.pdbx_seq_one_letter_code
_entity_poly.pdbx_strand_id
1 'polypeptide(L)'
;GSYALVTDFKRRGMLDDTLVIWGGEFGRTVYSQGGLSKTNYGRDHHPRCFTMWLAGGSVKTGIAYGETDDFCYNIVRDPVHVRDFNATLLHLLGIDHEKLTFKFQGLDQKFTGVIPAKVVTGLLS
;
A
#
# COMPACT_ATOMS: atom_id res chain seq x y z
N GLY A 1 17.38 1.48 -5.91
CA GLY A 1 17.03 0.09 -6.25
C GLY A 1 15.89 0.03 -7.25
N SER A 2 14.71 0.49 -6.85
CA SER A 2 13.46 0.34 -7.64
C SER A 2 13.46 0.97 -9.03
N TYR A 3 14.14 2.10 -9.25
CA TYR A 3 14.20 2.76 -10.56
C TYR A 3 14.71 1.84 -11.68
N ALA A 4 15.78 1.08 -11.42
CA ALA A 4 16.37 0.19 -12.41
C ALA A 4 15.41 -0.95 -12.79
N LEU A 5 14.70 -1.52 -11.81
CA LEU A 5 13.71 -2.57 -12.01
C LEU A 5 12.54 -2.10 -12.88
N VAL A 6 11.92 -0.96 -12.53
CA VAL A 6 10.78 -0.41 -13.29
C VAL A 6 11.20 -0.04 -14.71
N THR A 7 12.40 0.50 -14.87
CA THR A 7 12.95 0.85 -16.19
C THR A 7 13.17 -0.39 -17.05
N ASP A 8 13.68 -1.49 -16.47
CA ASP A 8 13.89 -2.73 -17.22
C ASP A 8 12.58 -3.38 -17.65
N PHE A 9 11.57 -3.45 -16.76
CA PHE A 9 10.23 -3.92 -17.16
C PHE A 9 9.63 -3.08 -18.27
N LYS A 10 9.76 -1.74 -18.20
CA LYS A 10 9.28 -0.87 -19.27
C LYS A 10 10.00 -1.13 -20.59
N ARG A 11 11.34 -1.26 -20.58
CA ARG A 11 12.15 -1.52 -21.78
C ARG A 11 11.82 -2.87 -22.42
N ARG A 12 11.43 -3.86 -21.61
CA ARG A 12 11.05 -5.20 -22.05
C ARG A 12 9.58 -5.33 -22.45
N GLY A 13 8.78 -4.27 -22.32
CA GLY A 13 7.33 -4.33 -22.57
C GLY A 13 6.55 -5.14 -21.53
N MET A 14 7.14 -5.36 -20.35
CA MET A 14 6.55 -6.16 -19.25
C MET A 14 5.93 -5.29 -18.16
N LEU A 15 5.96 -3.96 -18.28
CA LEU A 15 5.42 -3.11 -17.23
C LEU A 15 3.88 -3.07 -17.26
N ASP A 16 3.28 -3.24 -18.44
CA ASP A 16 1.83 -3.13 -18.61
C ASP A 16 1.09 -4.32 -17.97
N ASP A 17 1.72 -5.50 -17.92
CA ASP A 17 1.21 -6.73 -17.32
C ASP A 17 1.84 -7.06 -15.94
N THR A 18 2.81 -6.26 -15.47
CA THR A 18 3.43 -6.43 -14.15
C THR A 18 3.11 -5.28 -13.22
N LEU A 19 2.46 -5.59 -12.10
CA LEU A 19 2.28 -4.64 -11.02
C LEU A 19 3.51 -4.61 -10.09
N VAL A 20 4.18 -3.46 -10.03
CA VAL A 20 5.26 -3.19 -9.07
C VAL A 20 4.68 -2.45 -7.87
N ILE A 21 4.91 -3.00 -6.67
CA ILE A 21 4.48 -2.41 -5.40
C ILE A 21 5.73 -2.18 -4.56
N TRP A 22 5.89 -0.96 -4.02
CA TRP A 22 7.02 -0.63 -3.18
C TRP A 22 6.59 0.25 -2.00
N GLY A 23 6.98 -0.16 -0.81
CA GLY A 23 6.69 0.57 0.42
C GLY A 23 7.21 -0.17 1.64
N GLY A 24 6.93 0.41 2.81
CA GLY A 24 7.11 -0.27 4.09
C GLY A 24 5.79 -0.84 4.62
N GLU A 25 5.86 -1.43 5.81
CA GLU A 25 4.72 -2.05 6.49
C GLU A 25 3.99 -1.08 7.44
N PHE A 26 4.67 0.00 7.83
CA PHE A 26 4.18 1.02 8.74
C PHE A 26 4.91 2.35 8.51
N GLY A 27 4.35 3.42 9.06
CA GLY A 27 4.94 4.75 8.99
C GLY A 27 6.01 4.95 10.04
N ARG A 28 6.61 6.14 10.03
CA ARG A 28 7.55 6.57 11.07
C ARG A 28 7.13 7.92 11.60
N THR A 29 7.23 8.11 12.91
CA THR A 29 6.91 9.39 13.56
C THR A 29 7.75 10.51 12.97
N VAL A 30 7.26 11.75 13.00
CA VAL A 30 8.06 12.93 12.62
C VAL A 30 9.01 13.39 13.73
N TYR A 31 8.81 12.88 14.95
CA TYR A 31 9.64 13.14 16.12
C TYR A 31 10.49 11.92 16.51
N SER A 32 11.55 12.17 17.28
CA SER A 32 12.43 11.13 17.83
C SER A 32 11.73 10.32 18.92
N GLN A 33 12.06 9.03 19.01
CA GLN A 33 11.71 8.20 20.14
C GLN A 33 12.63 8.59 21.32
N GLY A 34 12.10 9.36 22.27
CA GLY A 34 12.88 9.93 23.38
C GLY A 34 13.63 11.23 23.01
N GLY A 35 14.62 11.59 23.82
CA GLY A 35 15.37 12.84 23.65
C GLY A 35 16.26 12.84 22.40
N LEU A 36 16.28 13.97 21.68
CA LEU A 36 17.10 14.16 20.49
C LEU A 36 18.55 14.48 20.87
N SER A 37 19.48 13.61 20.48
CA SER A 37 20.92 13.81 20.67
C SER A 37 21.71 13.39 19.43
N LYS A 38 23.01 13.71 19.39
CA LYS A 38 23.90 13.27 18.29
C LYS A 38 23.98 11.74 18.14
N THR A 39 23.68 10.99 19.20
CA THR A 39 23.74 9.53 19.21
C THR A 39 22.36 8.88 19.35
N ASN A 40 21.30 9.66 19.57
CA ASN A 40 19.94 9.18 19.73
C ASN A 40 18.95 10.09 18.98
N TYR A 41 18.63 9.71 17.74
CA TYR A 41 17.77 10.48 16.83
C TYR A 41 16.83 9.57 16.01
N GLY A 42 16.58 8.35 16.48
CA GLY A 42 15.72 7.38 15.81
C GLY A 42 14.24 7.75 15.94
N ARG A 43 13.45 7.48 14.90
CA ARG A 43 11.99 7.72 14.87
C ARG A 43 11.25 6.43 15.21
N ASP A 44 10.13 6.54 15.91
CA ASP A 44 9.32 5.38 16.31
C ASP A 44 8.43 4.87 15.15
N HIS A 45 7.80 3.73 15.36
CA HIS A 45 6.75 3.19 14.48
C HIS A 45 5.51 4.07 14.54
N HIS A 46 4.94 4.37 13.38
CA HIS A 46 3.70 5.14 13.25
C HIS A 46 2.69 4.34 12.41
N PRO A 47 1.84 3.52 13.05
CA PRO A 47 0.93 2.63 12.33
C PRO A 47 -0.30 3.35 11.74
N ARG A 48 -0.51 4.64 12.04
CA ARG A 48 -1.72 5.35 11.60
C ARG A 48 -1.74 5.62 10.10
N CYS A 49 -0.59 5.98 9.52
CA CYS A 49 -0.47 6.27 8.11
C CYS A 49 0.95 6.04 7.61
N PHE A 50 1.04 5.55 6.37
CA PHE A 50 2.29 5.33 5.65
C PHE A 50 2.03 5.42 4.15
N THR A 51 3.10 5.54 3.38
CA THR A 51 3.01 5.73 1.94
C THR A 51 3.62 4.52 1.22
N MET A 52 2.95 4.13 0.14
CA MET A 52 3.43 3.16 -0.84
C MET A 52 3.36 3.80 -2.22
N TRP A 53 4.16 3.33 -3.17
CA TRP A 53 3.97 3.66 -4.58
C TRP A 53 3.79 2.40 -5.41
N LEU A 54 3.05 2.54 -6.49
CA LEU A 54 2.72 1.49 -7.44
C LEU A 54 3.12 1.92 -8.86
N ALA A 55 3.48 0.97 -9.71
CA ALA A 55 3.67 1.20 -11.14
C ALA A 55 3.31 -0.06 -11.95
N GLY A 56 2.82 0.14 -13.18
CA GLY A 56 2.44 -0.96 -14.07
C GLY A 56 1.10 -1.62 -13.70
N GLY A 57 0.76 -2.71 -14.39
CA GLY A 57 -0.45 -3.51 -14.07
C GLY A 57 -1.74 -2.70 -14.06
N SER A 58 -1.92 -1.79 -15.02
CA SER A 58 -3.14 -0.97 -15.19
C SER A 58 -3.52 -0.03 -14.03
N VAL A 59 -2.60 0.29 -13.12
CA VAL A 59 -2.84 1.35 -12.11
C VAL A 59 -2.76 2.74 -12.71
N LYS A 60 -3.59 3.66 -12.20
CA LYS A 60 -3.59 5.06 -12.65
C LYS A 60 -2.24 5.70 -12.38
N THR A 61 -1.69 6.34 -13.40
CA THR A 61 -0.35 6.96 -13.34
C THR A 61 -0.43 8.45 -13.02
N GLY A 62 0.67 9.00 -12.48
CA GLY A 62 0.80 10.46 -12.27
C GLY A 62 -0.07 11.04 -11.16
N ILE A 63 -0.60 10.22 -10.26
CA ILE A 63 -1.44 10.65 -9.14
C ILE A 63 -0.77 10.42 -7.78
N ALA A 64 -1.17 11.22 -6.80
CA ALA A 64 -1.06 10.91 -5.38
C ALA A 64 -2.48 10.67 -4.84
N TYR A 65 -2.69 9.58 -4.11
CA TYR A 65 -4.00 9.22 -3.57
C TYR A 65 -3.91 9.10 -2.05
N GLY A 66 -4.82 9.77 -1.35
CA GLY A 66 -4.72 9.97 0.10
C GLY A 66 -3.90 11.19 0.47
N GLU A 67 -4.15 11.74 1.65
CA GLU A 67 -3.44 12.91 2.17
C GLU A 67 -3.30 12.82 3.69
N THR A 68 -2.13 13.21 4.20
CA THR A 68 -1.89 13.39 5.63
C THR A 68 -1.82 14.87 5.98
N ASP A 69 -1.96 15.19 7.26
CA ASP A 69 -1.64 16.53 7.76
C ASP A 69 -0.16 16.90 7.48
N ASP A 70 0.16 18.18 7.68
CA ASP A 70 1.51 18.74 7.46
C ASP A 70 2.61 18.05 8.28
N PHE A 71 2.23 17.30 9.31
CA PHE A 71 3.12 16.58 10.20
C PHE A 71 3.14 15.07 9.92
N CYS A 72 2.54 14.62 8.82
CA CYS A 72 2.42 13.22 8.44
C CYS A 72 1.87 12.32 9.57
N TYR A 73 1.07 12.89 10.47
CA TYR A 73 0.65 12.24 11.72
C TYR A 73 -0.77 11.70 11.63
N ASN A 74 -1.70 12.45 11.03
CA ASN A 74 -3.08 12.03 10.79
C ASN A 74 -3.42 12.01 9.31
N ILE A 75 -4.40 11.18 8.96
CA ILE A 75 -4.99 11.16 7.62
C ILE A 75 -6.04 12.26 7.54
N VAL A 76 -5.97 13.09 6.50
CA VAL A 76 -6.90 14.21 6.29
C VAL A 76 -7.78 14.03 5.05
N ARG A 77 -7.38 13.20 4.08
CA ARG A 77 -8.19 12.91 2.89
C ARG A 77 -7.95 11.51 2.34
N ASP A 78 -8.99 10.93 1.74
CA ASP A 78 -8.97 9.70 0.92
C ASP A 78 -8.15 8.52 1.50
N PRO A 79 -8.43 8.07 2.75
CA PRO A 79 -7.70 6.96 3.35
C PRO A 79 -7.83 5.68 2.53
N VAL A 80 -6.74 4.93 2.42
CA VAL A 80 -6.73 3.55 1.93
C VAL A 80 -6.36 2.63 3.08
N HIS A 81 -7.32 1.82 3.53
CA HIS A 81 -7.03 0.80 4.54
C HIS A 81 -6.32 -0.40 3.88
N VAL A 82 -5.45 -1.10 4.62
CA VAL A 82 -4.70 -2.27 4.12
C VAL A 82 -5.61 -3.34 3.49
N ARG A 83 -6.80 -3.55 4.07
CA ARG A 83 -7.83 -4.46 3.51
C ARG A 83 -8.36 -4.03 2.14
N ASP A 84 -8.57 -2.72 1.95
CA ASP A 84 -9.06 -2.15 0.68
C ASP A 84 -7.93 -2.17 -0.36
N PHE A 85 -6.69 -1.92 0.08
CA PHE A 85 -5.51 -2.09 -0.75
C PHE A 85 -5.40 -3.53 -1.27
N ASN A 86 -5.45 -4.51 -0.37
CA ASN A 86 -5.41 -5.93 -0.73
C ASN A 86 -6.58 -6.35 -1.64
N ALA A 87 -7.80 -5.86 -1.40
CA ALA A 87 -8.94 -6.07 -2.30
C ALA A 87 -8.65 -5.51 -3.71
N THR A 88 -8.03 -4.34 -3.79
CA THR A 88 -7.63 -3.69 -5.06
C THR A 88 -6.55 -4.49 -5.78
N LEU A 89 -5.56 -5.04 -5.06
CA LEU A 89 -4.53 -5.89 -5.65
C LEU A 89 -5.12 -7.18 -6.23
N LEU A 90 -6.01 -7.85 -5.49
CA LEU A 90 -6.69 -9.04 -5.99
C LEU A 90 -7.55 -8.73 -7.22
N HIS A 91 -8.24 -7.58 -7.22
CA HIS A 91 -8.97 -7.12 -8.40
C HIS A 91 -8.07 -6.94 -9.63
N LEU A 92 -6.89 -6.31 -9.48
CA LEU A 92 -5.91 -6.16 -10.57
C LEU A 92 -5.38 -7.51 -11.10
N LEU A 93 -5.35 -8.53 -10.25
CA LEU A 93 -5.01 -9.90 -10.61
C LEU A 93 -6.18 -10.69 -11.23
N GLY A 94 -7.35 -10.07 -11.40
CA GLY A 94 -8.56 -10.74 -11.90
C GLY A 94 -9.21 -11.69 -10.87
N ILE A 95 -8.91 -11.52 -9.58
CA ILE A 95 -9.40 -12.36 -8.49
C ILE A 95 -10.47 -11.61 -7.69
N ASP A 96 -11.63 -12.26 -7.53
CA ASP A 96 -12.69 -11.78 -6.63
C ASP A 96 -12.28 -12.03 -5.17
N HIS A 97 -11.95 -10.96 -4.45
CA HIS A 97 -11.46 -11.04 -3.07
C HIS A 97 -12.48 -11.59 -2.08
N GLU A 98 -13.77 -11.55 -2.41
CA GLU A 98 -14.83 -12.10 -1.55
C GLU A 98 -14.97 -13.61 -1.71
N LYS A 99 -14.49 -14.17 -2.83
CA LYS A 99 -14.54 -15.61 -3.14
C LYS A 99 -13.24 -16.34 -2.85
N LEU A 100 -12.11 -15.64 -2.84
CA LEU A 100 -10.82 -16.24 -2.48
C LEU A 100 -10.78 -16.52 -0.97
N THR A 101 -11.07 -17.76 -0.60
CA THR A 101 -11.01 -18.24 0.77
C THR A 101 -10.01 -19.39 0.94
N PHE A 102 -9.53 -19.57 2.17
CA PHE A 102 -8.72 -20.71 2.56
C PHE A 102 -9.17 -21.24 3.93
N LYS A 103 -9.09 -22.56 4.11
CA LYS A 103 -9.44 -23.20 5.39
C LYS A 103 -8.34 -22.93 6.41
N PHE A 104 -8.68 -22.29 7.52
CA PHE A 104 -7.78 -22.08 8.65
C PHE A 104 -8.55 -22.08 9.96
N GLN A 105 -8.10 -22.90 10.92
CA GLN A 105 -8.76 -23.08 12.23
C GLN A 105 -10.28 -23.37 12.12
N GLY A 106 -10.68 -24.17 11.13
CA GLY A 106 -12.08 -24.58 10.94
C GLY A 106 -12.98 -23.55 10.25
N LEU A 107 -12.45 -22.39 9.85
CA LEU A 107 -13.20 -21.34 9.15
C LEU A 107 -12.66 -21.13 7.73
N ASP A 108 -13.54 -20.67 6.83
CA ASP A 108 -13.14 -20.10 5.54
C ASP A 108 -12.67 -18.66 5.78
N GLN A 109 -11.37 -18.46 5.81
CA GLN A 109 -10.75 -17.15 5.98
C GLN A 109 -10.59 -16.46 4.63
N LYS A 110 -10.85 -15.14 4.60
CA LYS A 110 -10.57 -14.27 3.46
C LYS A 110 -9.29 -13.48 3.69
N PHE A 111 -8.52 -13.24 2.63
CA PHE A 111 -7.32 -12.39 2.70
C PHE A 111 -7.63 -10.95 3.13
N THR A 112 -8.80 -10.44 2.77
CA THR A 112 -9.28 -9.11 3.18
C THR A 112 -9.92 -9.08 4.57
N GLY A 113 -9.95 -10.22 5.27
CA GLY A 113 -10.53 -10.36 6.60
C GLY A 113 -12.05 -10.36 6.63
N VAL A 114 -12.61 -10.21 7.84
CA VAL A 114 -14.07 -10.25 8.08
C VAL A 114 -14.75 -8.89 7.94
N ILE A 115 -13.99 -7.81 8.10
CA ILE A 115 -14.51 -6.44 7.93
C ILE A 115 -14.64 -6.18 6.43
N PRO A 116 -15.76 -5.61 5.96
CA PRO A 116 -15.94 -5.28 4.55
C PRO A 116 -14.76 -4.48 4.00
N ALA A 117 -14.25 -4.96 2.88
CA ALA A 117 -13.23 -4.29 2.08
C ALA A 117 -13.84 -3.86 0.76
N LYS A 118 -13.29 -2.80 0.16
CA LYS A 118 -13.71 -2.31 -1.15
C LYS A 118 -12.51 -2.11 -2.06
N VAL A 119 -12.74 -2.31 -3.35
CA VAL A 119 -11.77 -1.94 -4.39
C VAL A 119 -11.67 -0.40 -4.44
N VAL A 120 -10.45 0.12 -4.38
CA VAL A 120 -10.16 1.55 -4.45
C VAL A 120 -10.07 1.95 -5.92
N THR A 121 -11.24 2.24 -6.51
CA THR A 121 -11.36 2.58 -7.94
C THR A 121 -10.55 3.82 -8.34
N GLY A 122 -10.26 4.72 -7.40
CA GLY A 122 -9.40 5.88 -7.63
C GLY A 122 -7.97 5.51 -8.08
N LEU A 123 -7.49 4.31 -7.71
CA LEU A 123 -6.16 3.79 -8.08
C LEU A 123 -6.14 3.08 -9.44
N LEU A 124 -7.29 2.81 -10.05
CA LEU A 124 -7.40 2.08 -11.32
C LEU A 124 -7.40 3.05 -12.51
N SER A 125 -6.82 2.62 -13.64
CA SER A 125 -6.82 3.37 -14.91
C SER A 125 -8.18 3.38 -15.59
#